data_AF-A0A7X1EJQ9-F1
#
_entry.id   AF-A0A7X1EJQ9-F1
#
_cell.length_a   1.000
_cell.length_b   1.000
_cell.length_c   1.000
_cell.angle_alpha   90.00
_cell.angle_beta   90.00
_cell.angle_gamma   90.00
#
_symmetry.space_group_name_H-M   'P 1'
#
loop_
_entity.id
_entity.type
_entity.pdbx_description
1 polymer ?
#
loop_
_entity_poly.entity_id
_entity_poly.type
_entity_poly.pdbx_seq_one_letter_code
_entity_poly.pdbx_strand_id
1 'polypeptide(L)'
;MKTGANTDITTPLRIICDYMQRFMRNNKDAKLSEAKQRLESKIVVFINDGYDEQHLRQALSSATSSRSREAFTRAFDMESFK
;
A
#
# COMPACT_ATOMS: atom_id res chain seq x y z
N MET A 1 -2.99 19.82 21.46
CA MET A 1 -3.29 18.40 21.73
C MET A 1 -2.39 17.57 20.83
N LYS A 2 -1.49 16.75 21.39
CA LYS A 2 -0.70 15.81 20.59
C LYS A 2 -1.64 14.70 20.16
N THR A 3 -2.20 14.82 18.95
CA THR A 3 -2.87 13.73 18.26
C THR A 3 -1.84 12.61 18.11
N GLY A 4 -1.92 11.58 18.94
CA GLY A 4 -1.14 10.36 18.71
C GLY A 4 -1.54 9.82 17.35
N ALA A 5 -0.55 9.49 16.51
CA ALA A 5 -0.82 8.90 15.21
C ALA A 5 -1.70 7.66 15.39
N ASN A 6 -2.70 7.48 14.52
CA ASN A 6 -3.50 6.26 14.53
C ASN A 6 -2.58 5.09 14.13
N THR A 7 -2.25 4.25 15.11
CA THR A 7 -1.43 3.05 14.93
C THR A 7 -2.25 1.88 14.38
N ASP A 8 -3.59 1.94 14.43
CA ASP A 8 -4.44 0.97 13.73
C ASP A 8 -4.41 1.24 12.23
N ILE A 9 -3.43 0.64 11.56
CA ILE A 9 -3.26 0.72 10.11
C ILE A 9 -4.04 -0.37 9.37
N THR A 10 -4.85 -1.17 10.06
CA THR A 10 -5.61 -2.28 9.48
C THR A 10 -6.56 -1.79 8.38
N THR A 11 -7.30 -0.72 8.66
CA THR A 11 -8.24 -0.10 7.73
C THR A 11 -7.53 0.48 6.49
N PRO A 12 -6.54 1.38 6.62
CA PRO A 12 -5.84 1.94 5.46
C PRO A 12 -5.11 0.86 4.65
N LEU A 13 -4.50 -0.14 5.30
CA LEU A 13 -3.88 -1.27 4.58
C LEU A 13 -4.90 -2.02 3.72
N ARG A 14 -6.07 -2.34 4.27
CA ARG A 14 -7.12 -3.04 3.53
C ARG A 14 -7.59 -2.23 2.32
N ILE A 15 -7.75 -0.91 2.47
CA ILE A 15 -8.13 -0.01 1.38
C ILE A 15 -7.02 0.05 0.32
N ILE A 16 -5.76 0.19 0.72
CA ILE A 16 -4.61 0.23 -0.20
C ILE A 16 -4.50 -1.10 -0.96
N CYS A 17 -4.60 -2.24 -0.28
CA CYS A 17 -4.51 -3.55 -0.91
C CYS A 17 -5.62 -3.77 -1.94
N ASP A 18 -6.88 -3.52 -1.58
CA ASP A 18 -8.01 -3.65 -2.51
C ASP A 18 -7.85 -2.70 -3.72
N TYR A 19 -7.47 -1.45 -3.49
CA TYR A 19 -7.22 -0.48 -4.56
C TYR A 19 -6.12 -0.96 -5.51
N MET A 20 -4.97 -1.39 -4.97
CA MET A 20 -3.85 -1.84 -5.80
C MET A 20 -4.20 -3.12 -6.55
N GLN A 21 -4.89 -4.08 -5.93
CA GLN A 21 -5.34 -5.28 -6.62
C GLN A 21 -6.28 -4.96 -7.78
N ARG A 22 -7.26 -4.06 -7.58
CA ARG A 22 -8.17 -3.61 -8.66
C ARG A 22 -7.41 -2.87 -9.75
N PHE A 23 -6.49 -1.99 -9.39
CA PHE A 23 -5.66 -1.26 -10.35
C PHE A 23 -4.85 -2.22 -11.23
N MET A 24 -4.19 -3.21 -10.61
CA MET A 24 -3.39 -4.20 -11.31
C MET A 24 -4.24 -5.15 -12.17
N ARG A 25 -5.47 -5.48 -11.75
CA ARG A 25 -6.38 -6.32 -12.57
C ARG A 25 -6.92 -5.55 -13.78
N ASN A 26 -7.30 -4.29 -13.59
CA ASN A 26 -7.89 -3.47 -14.65
C ASN A 26 -6.85 -2.94 -15.64
N ASN A 27 -5.62 -2.69 -15.19
CA ASN A 27 -4.55 -2.11 -16.00
C ASN A 27 -3.46 -3.15 -16.27
N LYS A 28 -3.72 -4.13 -17.14
CA LYS A 28 -2.78 -5.23 -17.45
C LYS A 28 -1.44 -4.73 -17.98
N ASP A 29 -1.44 -3.61 -18.71
CA ASP A 29 -0.26 -2.97 -19.29
C ASP A 29 0.42 -1.94 -18.38
N ALA A 30 -0.13 -1.67 -17.18
CA ALA A 30 0.47 -0.70 -16.25
C ALA A 30 1.92 -1.09 -15.93
N LYS A 31 2.83 -0.12 -16.02
CA LYS A 31 4.22 -0.35 -15.64
C LYS A 31 4.33 -0.50 -14.13
N LEU A 32 5.27 -1.31 -13.67
CA LEU A 32 5.56 -1.46 -12.23
C LEU A 32 5.85 -0.10 -11.58
N SER A 33 6.55 0.79 -12.28
CA SER A 33 6.85 2.15 -11.82
C SER A 33 5.58 2.97 -11.57
N GLU A 34 4.56 2.86 -12.45
CA GLU A 34 3.28 3.54 -12.26
C GLU A 34 2.52 2.96 -11.08
N ALA A 35 2.49 1.63 -10.95
CA ALA A 35 1.85 0.96 -9.81
C ALA A 35 2.49 1.39 -8.48
N LYS A 36 3.83 1.52 -8.43
CA LYS A 36 4.55 2.05 -7.27
C LYS A 36 4.23 3.51 -6.98
N GLN A 37 4.18 4.36 -8.00
CA GLN A 37 3.77 5.76 -7.82
C GLN A 37 2.35 5.88 -7.27
N ARG A 38 1.43 5.04 -7.74
CA ARG A 38 0.05 5.00 -7.23
C ARG A 38 -0.02 4.52 -5.78
N LEU A 39 0.75 3.50 -5.43
CA LEU A 39 0.90 3.04 -4.06
C LEU A 39 1.41 4.15 -3.15
N GLU A 40 2.52 4.80 -3.51
CA GLU A 40 3.11 5.90 -2.75
C GLU A 40 2.11 7.05 -2.55
N SER A 41 1.38 7.41 -3.61
CA SER A 41 0.34 8.44 -3.53
C SER A 41 -0.75 8.08 -2.51
N LYS A 42 -1.17 6.81 -2.45
CA LYS A 42 -2.15 6.36 -1.45
C LYS A 42 -1.59 6.37 -0.04
N ILE A 43 -0.34 5.94 0.16
CA ILE A 43 0.33 5.98 1.45
C ILE A 43 0.34 7.41 2.01
N VAL A 44 0.76 8.38 1.18
CA VAL A 44 0.81 9.81 1.57
C VAL A 44 -0.57 10.35 1.95
N VAL A 45 -1.64 9.93 1.28
CA VAL A 45 -3.02 10.34 1.65
C VAL A 45 -3.35 9.90 3.07
N PHE A 46 -3.07 8.65 3.44
CA PHE A 46 -3.35 8.16 4.80
C PHE A 46 -2.42 8.78 5.85
N ILE A 47 -1.17 9.07 5.51
CA ILE A 47 -0.27 9.80 6.41
C ILE A 47 -0.84 11.20 6.71
N ASN A 48 -1.34 11.91 5.70
CA ASN A 48 -2.00 13.21 5.89
C ASN A 48 -3.31 13.11 6.67
N ASP A 49 -4.02 11.98 6.58
CA ASP A 49 -5.23 11.68 7.35
C ASP A 49 -4.94 11.41 8.85
N GLY A 50 -3.66 11.32 9.23
CA GLY A 50 -3.20 11.15 10.61
C GLY A 50 -2.84 9.72 11.01
N TYR A 51 -2.64 8.83 10.03
CA TYR A 51 -2.14 7.47 10.28
C TYR A 51 -0.61 7.44 10.43
N ASP A 52 -0.14 6.44 11.16
CA ASP A 52 1.29 6.27 11.42
C ASP A 52 2.08 5.89 10.16
N GLU A 53 2.95 6.79 9.72
CA GLU A 53 3.80 6.59 8.54
C GLU A 53 4.70 5.36 8.69
N GLN A 54 5.32 5.18 9.85
CA GLN A 54 6.30 4.13 10.06
C GLN A 54 5.66 2.75 9.94
N HIS A 55 4.51 2.55 10.58
CA HIS A 55 3.75 1.31 10.48
C HIS A 55 3.23 1.06 9.06
N LEU A 56 2.69 2.09 8.38
CA LEU A 56 2.21 1.96 6.99
C LEU A 56 3.34 1.59 6.03
N ARG A 57 4.49 2.28 6.12
CA ARG A 57 5.68 2.03 5.31
C ARG A 57 6.25 0.65 5.57
N GLN A 58 6.30 0.22 6.83
CA GLN A 58 6.81 -1.10 7.21
C GLN A 58 5.95 -2.21 6.65
N ALA A 59 4.62 -2.11 6.79
CA ALA A 59 3.68 -3.08 6.23
C ALA A 59 3.79 -3.13 4.69
N LEU A 60 3.91 -1.98 4.02
CA LEU A 60 3.94 -1.90 2.56
C LEU A 60 5.34 -2.07 1.96
N SER A 61 6.36 -2.31 2.78
CA SER A 61 7.76 -2.47 2.36
C SER A 61 7.94 -3.61 1.35
N SER A 62 7.22 -4.73 1.54
CA SER A 62 7.23 -5.87 0.61
C SER A 62 6.75 -5.47 -0.80
N ALA A 63 5.74 -4.60 -0.88
CA ALA A 63 5.22 -4.11 -2.15
C ALA A 63 6.18 -3.09 -2.78
N THR A 64 6.69 -2.11 -2.02
CA THR A 64 7.59 -1.08 -2.56
C THR A 64 8.94 -1.66 -3.02
N SER A 65 9.46 -2.68 -2.34
CA SER A 65 10.72 -3.36 -2.67
C SER A 65 10.60 -4.38 -3.81
N SER A 66 9.37 -4.73 -4.23
CA SER A 66 9.13 -5.70 -5.30
C SER A 66 9.80 -5.31 -6.62
N ARG A 67 10.47 -6.27 -7.27
CA ARG A 67 11.18 -6.07 -8.56
C ARG A 67 10.38 -6.48 -9.79
N SER A 68 9.26 -7.18 -9.58
CA SER A 68 8.39 -7.68 -10.65
C SER A 68 6.94 -7.35 -10.36
N ARG A 69 6.14 -7.25 -11.42
CA ARG A 69 4.69 -7.02 -11.34
C ARG A 69 3.96 -8.09 -10.50
N GLU A 70 4.38 -9.34 -10.67
CA GLU A 70 3.82 -10.48 -9.94
C GLU A 70 4.13 -10.40 -8.44
N ALA A 71 5.40 -10.13 -8.09
CA ALA A 71 5.83 -9.93 -6.71
C ALA A 71 5.08 -8.77 -6.05
N PHE A 72 4.93 -7.66 -6.78
CA PHE A 72 4.17 -6.49 -6.34
C PHE A 72 2.71 -6.84 -6.06
N THR A 73 2.06 -7.56 -6.97
CA THR A 73 0.64 -7.95 -6.83
C THR A 73 0.46 -8.94 -5.67
N ARG A 74 1.38 -9.90 -5.51
CA ARG A 74 1.38 -10.87 -4.41
C ARG A 74 1.57 -10.20 -3.04
N ALA A 75 2.32 -9.11 -2.97
CA ALA A 75 2.49 -8.36 -1.73
C ALA A 75 1.17 -7.72 -1.22
N PHE A 76 0.13 -7.62 -2.05
CA PHE A 76 -1.22 -7.18 -1.64
C PHE A 76 -2.21 -8.33 -1.47
N ASP A 77 -1.77 -9.55 -1.69
CA ASP A 77 -2.57 -10.73 -1.38
C ASP A 77 -2.63 -10.88 0.14
N MET A 78 -3.83 -10.80 0.72
CA MET A 78 -4.07 -10.66 2.17
C MET A 78 -3.43 -11.77 3.02
N GLU A 79 -2.99 -12.88 2.43
CA GLU A 79 -2.20 -13.91 3.11
C GLU A 79 -0.80 -13.45 3.52
N SER A 80 -0.27 -12.36 2.94
CA SER A 80 1.08 -11.85 3.22
C SER A 80 1.18 -10.96 4.46
N PHE A 81 0.06 -10.61 5.11
CA PHE A 81 0.01 -9.73 6.29
C PHE A 81 -0.39 -10.47 7.58
N LYS A 82 -0.22 -11.79 7.59
CA LYS A 82 -0.61 -12.69 8.68
C LYS A 82 0.37 -12.66 9.84
#